data_AF-A0A7C3T8J5-F1
#
_entry.id   AF-A0A7C3T8J5-F1
#
_cell.length_a   1.000
_cell.length_b   1.000
_cell.length_c   1.000
_cell.angle_alpha   90.00
_cell.angle_beta   90.00
_cell.angle_gamma   90.00
#
_symmetry.space_group_name_H-M   'P 1'
#
loop_
_entity.id
_entity.type
_entity.pdbx_description
1 polymer ?
#
loop_
_entity_poly.entity_id
_entity_poly.type
_entity_poly.pdbx_seq_one_letter_code
_entity_poly.pdbx_strand_id
1 'polypeptide(L)'
;RHVTPPELAAPLTSEEFWQLVPRHIRTLIAMGQDEGVQHSYRRKFKESRLAIIERLLDPTLSLEETARLLNVCPATVRRYTNRGQLRHFRTPGDQRRFKLSDVLAFMEAQSSADRGAARDR
;
A
#
# COMPACT_ATOMS: atom_id res chain seq x y z
N ARG A 1 10.54 31.09 24.44
CA ARG A 1 11.67 30.21 24.04
C ARG A 1 11.26 29.49 22.77
N HIS A 2 11.81 29.86 21.61
CA HIS A 2 11.62 29.08 20.39
C HIS A 2 12.41 27.78 20.56
N VAL A 3 11.72 26.66 20.65
CA VAL A 3 12.35 25.35 20.54
C VAL A 3 12.68 25.20 19.07
N THR A 4 13.94 25.41 18.70
CA THR A 4 14.44 24.97 17.39
C THR A 4 14.11 23.49 17.28
N PRO A 5 13.35 23.05 16.25
CA PRO A 5 13.10 21.63 16.05
C PRO A 5 14.46 20.93 16.09
N PRO A 6 14.62 19.85 16.89
CA PRO A 6 15.87 19.12 16.89
C PRO A 6 16.22 18.77 15.45
N GLU A 7 17.45 19.07 15.07
CA GLU A 7 18.07 18.75 13.80
C GLU A 7 17.55 17.38 13.36
N LEU A 8 16.69 17.37 12.33
CA LEU A 8 16.05 16.16 11.83
C LEU A 8 17.18 15.19 11.51
N ALA A 9 17.35 14.16 12.35
CA ALA A 9 18.33 13.11 12.12
C ALA A 9 18.23 12.69 10.65
N ALA A 10 19.38 12.51 10.01
CA ALA A 10 19.45 12.15 8.60
C ALA A 10 18.42 11.02 8.31
N PRO A 11 17.64 11.14 7.22
CA PRO A 11 16.61 10.16 6.93
C PRO A 11 17.25 8.77 6.85
N LEU A 12 16.60 7.78 7.47
CA LEU A 12 17.03 6.39 7.42
C LEU A 12 17.23 5.96 5.97
N THR A 13 18.28 5.19 5.71
CA THR A 13 18.45 4.54 4.41
C THR A 13 17.33 3.53 4.18
N SER A 14 17.05 3.19 2.91
CA SER A 14 16.04 2.19 2.56
C SER A 14 16.28 0.83 3.24
N GLU A 15 17.55 0.46 3.43
CA GLU A 15 17.95 -0.78 4.09
C GLU A 15 17.68 -0.74 5.59
N GLU A 16 18.14 0.31 6.29
CA GLU A 16 17.86 0.49 7.72
C GLU A 16 16.35 0.53 7.99
N PHE A 17 15.60 1.22 7.13
CA PHE A 17 14.15 1.21 7.17
C PHE A 17 13.60 -0.21 7.03
N TRP A 18 14.07 -0.98 6.03
CA TRP A 18 13.58 -2.34 5.82
C TRP A 18 13.83 -3.29 6.99
N GLN A 19 14.98 -3.18 7.64
CA GLN A 19 15.29 -3.98 8.83
C GLN A 19 14.38 -3.63 10.02
N LEU A 20 13.92 -2.38 10.09
CA LEU A 20 13.08 -1.87 11.16
C LEU A 20 11.59 -2.22 10.98
N VAL A 21 11.08 -2.26 9.74
CA VAL A 21 9.65 -2.43 9.46
C VAL A 21 9.03 -3.69 10.11
N PRO A 22 9.63 -4.90 10.01
CA PRO A 22 9.04 -6.10 10.61
C PRO A 22 8.86 -5.98 12.13
N ARG A 23 9.85 -5.38 12.82
CA ARG A 23 9.78 -5.15 14.27
C ARG A 23 8.68 -4.16 14.61
N HIS A 24 8.61 -3.03 13.91
CA HIS A 24 7.58 -2.02 14.17
C HIS A 24 6.17 -2.55 13.94
N ILE A 25 5.92 -3.23 12.83
CA ILE A 25 4.62 -3.83 12.53
C ILE A 25 4.25 -4.84 13.61
N ARG A 26 5.16 -5.74 14.00
CA ARG A 26 4.92 -6.72 15.08
C ARG A 26 4.54 -6.04 16.38
N THR A 27 5.27 -5.00 16.78
CA THR A 27 4.96 -4.21 17.99
C THR A 27 3.57 -3.60 17.90
N LEU A 28 3.23 -2.97 16.76
CA LEU A 28 1.92 -2.33 16.57
C LEU A 28 0.74 -3.33 16.58
N ILE A 29 0.94 -4.53 16.03
CA ILE A 29 -0.06 -5.61 16.08
C ILE A 29 -0.18 -6.15 17.52
N ALA A 30 0.95 -6.37 18.20
CA ALA A 30 0.98 -6.90 19.56
C ALA A 30 0.37 -5.95 20.61
N MET A 31 0.37 -4.64 20.35
CA MET A 31 -0.33 -3.63 21.15
C MET A 31 -1.86 -3.78 21.15
N GLY A 32 -2.42 -4.76 20.44
CA GLY A 32 -3.80 -5.24 20.62
C GLY A 32 -4.89 -4.21 20.27
N GLN A 33 -6.08 -4.41 20.84
CA GLN A 33 -7.27 -3.57 20.69
C GLN A 33 -7.40 -2.54 21.82
N ASP A 34 -6.28 -2.03 22.36
CA ASP A 34 -6.39 -1.03 23.43
C ASP A 34 -6.94 0.29 22.88
N GLU A 35 -8.26 0.41 22.98
CA GLU A 35 -9.07 1.62 22.92
C GLU A 35 -9.06 2.34 24.27
N GLY A 36 -8.14 2.04 25.21
CA GLY A 36 -8.10 2.69 26.52
C GLY A 36 -8.02 4.22 26.44
N VAL A 37 -7.40 4.74 25.37
CA VAL A 37 -7.36 6.18 25.06
C VAL A 37 -8.68 6.73 24.52
N GLN A 38 -9.63 5.91 24.06
CA GLN A 38 -10.93 6.36 23.54
C GLN A 38 -11.68 7.25 24.55
N HIS A 39 -11.52 6.99 25.85
CA HIS A 39 -12.09 7.81 26.93
C HIS A 39 -11.55 9.25 26.95
N SER A 40 -10.32 9.45 26.44
CA SER A 40 -9.70 10.78 26.29
C SER A 40 -10.13 11.50 25.01
N TYR A 41 -10.81 10.82 24.07
CA TYR A 41 -11.29 11.43 22.82
C TYR A 41 -12.81 11.60 22.85
N ARG A 42 -13.27 12.82 22.55
CA ARG A 42 -14.70 13.15 22.49
C ARG A 42 -15.45 12.39 21.38
N ARG A 43 -14.76 11.92 20.34
CA ARG A 43 -15.34 11.17 19.21
C ARG A 43 -14.82 9.75 19.21
N LYS A 44 -15.71 8.81 18.87
CA LYS A 44 -15.32 7.42 18.61
C LYS A 44 -14.33 7.35 17.45
N PHE A 45 -13.29 6.54 17.60
CA PHE A 45 -12.40 6.21 16.50
C PHE A 45 -13.19 5.53 15.38
N LYS A 46 -12.89 5.91 14.13
CA LYS A 46 -13.55 5.36 12.94
C LYS A 46 -12.94 4.04 12.50
N GLU A 47 -11.71 3.77 12.89
CA GLU A 47 -10.94 2.59 12.52
C GLU A 47 -10.15 2.09 13.73
N SER A 48 -10.04 0.77 13.86
CA SER A 48 -9.18 0.14 14.86
C SER A 48 -7.71 0.27 14.46
N ARG A 49 -6.80 0.04 15.40
CA ARG A 49 -5.36 -0.01 15.13
C ARG A 49 -5.01 -1.01 14.03
N LEU A 50 -5.64 -2.19 14.04
CA LEU A 50 -5.42 -3.21 12.99
C LEU A 50 -5.87 -2.72 11.62
N ALA A 51 -7.05 -2.07 11.53
CA ALA A 51 -7.54 -1.53 10.26
C ALA A 51 -6.61 -0.44 9.69
N ILE A 52 -6.01 0.39 10.56
CA ILE A 52 -4.98 1.35 10.15
C ILE A 52 -3.77 0.63 9.55
N ILE A 53 -3.25 -0.38 10.25
CA ILE A 53 -2.08 -1.16 9.80
C ILE A 53 -2.37 -1.83 8.47
N GLU A 54 -3.51 -2.52 8.33
CA GLU A 54 -3.92 -3.17 7.08
C GLU A 54 -3.98 -2.18 5.91
N ARG A 55 -4.57 -1.00 6.12
CA ARG A 55 -4.65 0.04 5.08
C ARG A 55 -3.28 0.62 4.72
N LEU A 56 -2.33 0.67 5.67
CA LEU A 56 -0.96 1.13 5.40
C LEU A 56 -0.15 0.08 4.64
N LEU A 57 -0.34 -1.21 4.92
CA LEU A 57 0.39 -2.30 4.28
C LEU A 57 -0.17 -2.65 2.89
N ASP A 58 -1.49 -2.55 2.70
CA ASP A 58 -2.14 -2.76 1.40
C ASP A 58 -3.01 -1.55 1.03
N PRO A 59 -2.36 -0.42 0.69
CA PRO A 59 -3.05 0.82 0.38
C PRO A 59 -3.92 0.68 -0.86
N THR A 60 -4.97 1.48 -0.87
CA THR A 60 -5.83 1.62 -2.05
C THR A 60 -5.24 2.67 -2.98
N LEU A 61 -4.91 2.25 -4.20
CA LEU A 61 -4.32 3.06 -5.24
C LEU A 61 -5.38 3.57 -6.22
N SER A 62 -5.15 4.76 -6.74
CA SER A 62 -5.82 5.34 -7.90
C SER A 62 -5.30 4.74 -9.21
N LEU A 63 -6.04 4.97 -10.28
CA LEU A 63 -5.60 4.61 -11.64
C LEU A 63 -4.24 5.20 -12.00
N GLU A 64 -3.97 6.43 -11.58
CA GLU A 64 -2.72 7.13 -11.90
C GLU A 64 -1.54 6.53 -11.12
N GLU A 65 -1.70 6.28 -9.82
CA GLU A 65 -0.67 5.63 -9.00
C GLU A 65 -0.34 4.24 -9.56
N THR A 66 -1.36 3.45 -9.90
CA THR A 66 -1.16 2.14 -10.53
C THR A 66 -0.42 2.25 -11.87
N ALA A 67 -0.76 3.25 -12.70
CA ALA A 67 -0.08 3.48 -13.98
C ALA A 67 1.41 3.81 -13.79
N ARG A 68 1.74 4.65 -12.80
CA ARG A 68 3.12 4.98 -12.44
C ARG A 68 3.89 3.76 -11.94
N LEU A 69 3.30 2.95 -11.05
CA LEU A 69 3.94 1.73 -10.53
C LEU A 69 4.21 0.69 -11.63
N LEU A 70 3.26 0.53 -12.56
CA LEU A 70 3.40 -0.40 -13.68
C LEU A 70 4.24 0.18 -14.84
N ASN A 71 4.69 1.44 -14.73
CA ASN A 71 5.40 2.17 -15.78
C ASN A 71 4.67 2.15 -17.14
N VAL A 72 3.36 2.41 -17.14
CA VAL A 72 2.51 2.49 -18.35
C VAL A 72 1.59 3.70 -18.29
N CYS A 73 0.90 4.01 -19.40
CA CYS A 73 -0.12 5.06 -19.39
C CYS A 73 -1.45 4.59 -18.75
N PRO A 74 -2.29 5.50 -18.22
CA PRO A 74 -3.58 5.14 -17.62
C PRO A 74 -4.53 4.39 -18.56
N ALA A 75 -4.45 4.64 -19.88
CA ALA A 75 -5.23 3.91 -20.87
C ALA A 75 -4.87 2.42 -20.91
N THR A 76 -3.59 2.08 -20.76
CA THR A 76 -3.12 0.69 -20.69
C THR A 76 -3.63 0.00 -19.43
N VAL A 77 -3.64 0.67 -18.27
CA VAL A 77 -4.23 0.11 -17.05
C VAL A 77 -5.73 -0.16 -17.23
N ARG A 78 -6.47 0.78 -17.86
CA ARG A 78 -7.88 0.55 -18.22
C ARG A 78 -8.03 -0.68 -19.11
N ARG A 79 -7.14 -0.87 -20.09
CA ARG A 79 -7.13 -2.06 -20.95
C ARG A 79 -6.96 -3.35 -20.15
N TYR A 80 -6.02 -3.40 -19.21
CA TYR A 80 -5.82 -4.56 -18.34
C TYR A 80 -7.05 -4.88 -17.50
N THR A 81 -7.67 -3.86 -16.90
CA THR A 81 -8.90 -4.05 -16.10
C THR A 81 -10.08 -4.52 -16.94
N ASN A 82 -10.28 -3.96 -18.13
CA ASN A 82 -11.37 -4.34 -19.03
C ASN A 82 -11.20 -5.78 -19.55
N ARG A 83 -9.96 -6.28 -19.65
CA ARG A 83 -9.64 -7.66 -20.01
C ARG A 83 -9.65 -8.62 -18.82
N GLY A 84 -9.94 -8.15 -17.60
CA GLY A 84 -9.91 -8.97 -16.39
C GLY A 84 -8.49 -9.39 -15.94
N GLN A 85 -7.44 -8.82 -16.52
CA GLN A 85 -6.04 -9.18 -16.21
C GLN A 85 -5.56 -8.55 -14.90
N LEU A 86 -6.05 -7.34 -14.60
CA LEU A 86 -5.72 -6.61 -13.38
C LEU A 86 -6.98 -6.45 -12.53
N ARG A 87 -6.93 -6.99 -11.30
CA ARG A 87 -8.01 -6.86 -10.33
C ARG A 87 -8.20 -5.41 -9.93
N HIS A 88 -9.46 -5.00 -9.81
CA HIS A 88 -9.85 -3.66 -9.40
C HIS A 88 -11.21 -3.70 -8.74
N PHE A 89 -11.52 -2.68 -7.94
CA PHE A 89 -12.85 -2.41 -7.44
C PHE A 89 -13.25 -0.99 -7.82
N ARG A 90 -14.54 -0.66 -7.68
CA ARG A 90 -15.05 0.68 -7.98
C ARG A 90 -15.57 1.35 -6.72
N THR A 91 -15.33 2.66 -6.62
CA THR A 91 -15.96 3.49 -5.58
C THR A 91 -17.43 3.76 -5.96
N PRO A 92 -18.26 4.30 -5.03
CA PRO A 92 -19.62 4.73 -5.36
C PRO A 92 -19.70 5.74 -6.52
N GLY A 93 -18.65 6.53 -6.74
CA GLY A 93 -18.52 7.44 -7.89
C GLY A 93 -17.93 6.81 -9.16
N ASP A 94 -17.99 5.48 -9.28
CA ASP A 94 -17.51 4.67 -10.41
C ASP A 94 -16.01 4.78 -10.74
N GLN A 95 -15.20 5.32 -9.82
CA GLN A 95 -13.75 5.41 -10.00
C GLN A 95 -13.10 4.06 -9.73
N ARG A 96 -12.20 3.62 -10.63
CA ARG A 96 -11.40 2.41 -10.44
C ARG A 96 -10.38 2.62 -9.32
N ARG A 97 -10.28 1.63 -8.45
CA ARG A 97 -9.32 1.55 -7.35
C ARG A 97 -8.68 0.17 -7.32
N PHE A 98 -7.45 0.13 -6.84
CA PHE A 98 -6.59 -1.05 -6.88
C PHE A 98 -6.00 -1.28 -5.50
N LYS A 99 -5.85 -2.54 -5.10
CA LYS A 99 -5.01 -2.87 -3.95
C LYS A 99 -3.56 -2.97 -4.40
N LEU A 100 -2.62 -2.52 -3.57
CA LEU A 100 -1.19 -2.65 -3.88
C LEU A 100 -0.83 -4.13 -4.09
N SER A 101 -1.34 -5.00 -3.24
CA SER A 101 -1.18 -6.46 -3.34
C SER A 101 -1.60 -7.02 -4.72
N ASP A 102 -2.72 -6.54 -5.27
CA ASP A 102 -3.21 -6.93 -6.60
C ASP A 102 -2.30 -6.46 -7.73
N VAL A 103 -1.77 -5.24 -7.62
CA VAL A 103 -0.84 -4.68 -8.61
C VAL A 103 0.47 -5.47 -8.60
N LEU A 104 0.99 -5.80 -7.41
CA LEU A 104 2.20 -6.61 -7.26
C LEU A 104 2.02 -8.02 -7.82
N ALA A 105 0.91 -8.69 -7.49
CA ALA A 105 0.59 -10.01 -8.03
C ALA A 105 0.50 -10.00 -9.57
N PHE A 106 -0.05 -8.93 -10.15
CA PHE A 106 -0.07 -8.74 -11.60
C PHE A 106 1.36 -8.61 -12.17
N MET A 107 2.25 -7.84 -11.54
CA MET A 107 3.64 -7.70 -11.98
C MET A 107 4.41 -9.03 -11.93
N GLU A 108 4.19 -9.83 -10.89
CA GLU A 108 4.80 -11.16 -10.73
C GLU A 108 4.33 -12.14 -11.81
N ALA A 109 3.02 -12.13 -12.11
CA ALA A 109 2.44 -12.96 -13.17
C ALA A 109 3.02 -12.62 -14.55
N GLN A 110 3.14 -11.32 -14.87
CA GLN A 110 3.73 -10.86 -16.13
C GLN A 110 5.21 -11.27 -16.25
N SER A 111 5.98 -11.09 -15.18
CA SER A 111 7.41 -11.46 -15.13
C SER A 111 7.64 -12.97 -15.26
N SER A 112 6.67 -13.79 -14.85
CA SER A 112 6.73 -15.25 -14.97
C SER A 112 6.35 -15.71 -16.38
N ALA A 113 5.37 -15.06 -17.01
CA ALA A 113 5.00 -15.29 -18.41
C ALA A 113 6.15 -14.95 -19.38
N ASP A 114 6.83 -13.81 -19.18
CA ASP A 114 7.96 -13.40 -20.01
C ASP A 114 9.13 -14.39 -19.93
N ARG A 115 9.41 -14.93 -18.74
CA ARG A 115 10.47 -15.95 -18.55
C ARG A 115 10.13 -17.29 -19.20
N GLY A 116 8.85 -17.66 -19.28
CA GLY A 116 8.41 -18.86 -20.01
C GLY A 116 8.57 -18.69 -21.52
N ALA A 117 8.16 -17.53 -22.06
CA ALA A 117 8.23 -17.24 -23.48
C ALA A 117 9.67 -17.12 -24.05
N ALA A 118 10.66 -16.87 -23.20
CA ALA A 118 12.07 -16.84 -23.56
C ALA A 118 12.73 -18.24 -23.58
N ARG A 119 12.13 -19.26 -22.97
CA ARG A 119 12.65 -20.64 -22.94
C ARG A 119 12.19 -21.50 -24.11
N ASP A 120 11.10 -21.11 -24.77
CA ASP A 120 10.50 -21.82 -25.92
C ASP A 120 10.97 -21.26 -27.29
N ARG A 121 12.03 -20.44 -27.33
CA ARG A 121 12.68 -19.95 -28.56
C ARG A 121 14.12 -20.42 -28.62
#